data_AF-Q9K920-F1
#
_entry.id   AF-Q9K920-F1
#
_cell.length_a   1.000
_cell.length_b   1.000
_cell.length_c   1.000
_cell.angle_alpha   90.00
_cell.angle_beta   90.00
_cell.angle_gamma   90.00
#
_symmetry.space_group_name_H-M   'P 1'
#
loop_
_entity.id
_entity.type
_entity.pdbx_description
1 polymer ?
#
loop_
_entity_poly.entity_id
_entity_poly.type
_entity_poly.pdbx_seq_one_letter_code
_entity_poly.pdbx_strand_id
1 'polypeptide(L)'
;MLEQGYHLYEAVQFLAIHAPSSAQKKMNAMLMDLRSGYPLHKALDHLQLPQDVQLLLYVSERNGDLAQGFRKSGELFKKREEMKRKWEGAMRYPLLLIIVTLLLMFILMYFVLPHHQTLYRSLQIELPVITKLVIACSEKLPWLFTAFFVVAILLVLTYFVTFHRFPPTKKVTVLLRIPGLSQWTKEVITCLFCLTLGGLLKGGLSIMEALSICKEQDFFLFFRSEGEEMMLELENGERLYECLRRRPHYLKELPFVVENGEKTGNLAKDLLYFSDYQLEEFERRVKKWLVAIQPIVFSMIGAVILVLFLAMMLPVFQMIGAI
;
A
#
# COMPACT_ATOMS: atom_id res chain seq x y z
N MET A 1 15.29 3.15 24.91
CA MET A 1 16.07 2.15 25.68
C MET A 1 17.46 2.02 25.11
N LEU A 2 17.65 1.59 23.86
CA LEU A 2 19.00 1.53 23.24
C LEU A 2 19.75 2.87 23.26
N GLU A 3 19.08 3.98 22.89
CA GLU A 3 19.64 5.34 22.99
C GLU A 3 20.02 5.74 24.43
N GLN A 4 19.48 5.06 25.44
CA GLN A 4 19.77 5.29 26.86
C GLN A 4 20.83 4.32 27.41
N GLY A 5 21.49 3.54 26.54
CA GLY A 5 22.60 2.64 26.90
C GLY A 5 22.19 1.22 27.29
N TYR A 6 20.91 0.85 27.22
CA TYR A 6 20.49 -0.53 27.49
C TYR A 6 20.98 -1.48 26.40
N HIS A 7 21.41 -2.68 26.77
CA HIS A 7 21.73 -3.73 25.80
C HIS A 7 20.44 -4.20 25.09
N LEU A 8 20.55 -4.62 23.83
CA LEU A 8 19.40 -5.07 23.04
C LEU A 8 18.62 -6.20 23.71
N TYR A 9 19.34 -7.16 24.29
CA TYR A 9 18.75 -8.27 25.02
C TYR A 9 17.87 -7.78 26.18
N GLU A 10 18.36 -6.85 27.00
CA GLU A 10 17.64 -6.27 28.14
C GLU A 10 16.43 -5.45 27.70
N ALA A 11 16.59 -4.66 26.63
CA ALA A 11 15.51 -3.87 26.07
C ALA A 11 14.36 -4.74 25.56
N VAL A 12 14.66 -5.82 24.83
CA VAL A 12 13.65 -6.76 24.33
C VAL A 12 13.01 -7.55 25.49
N GLN A 13 13.79 -7.96 26.49
CA GLN A 13 13.27 -8.64 27.67
C GLN A 13 12.28 -7.74 28.45
N PHE A 14 12.62 -6.47 28.63
CA PHE A 14 11.74 -5.49 29.27
C PHE A 14 10.42 -5.30 28.50
N LEU A 15 10.49 -5.22 27.17
CA LEU A 15 9.31 -5.12 26.31
C LEU A 15 8.45 -6.39 26.34
N ALA A 16 9.08 -7.57 26.38
CA ALA A 16 8.38 -8.85 26.40
C ALA A 16 7.49 -9.04 27.65
N ILE A 17 7.88 -8.45 28.80
CA ILE A 17 7.09 -8.50 30.04
C ILE A 17 5.73 -7.80 29.87
N HIS A 18 5.68 -6.74 29.07
CA HIS A 18 4.48 -5.92 28.87
C HIS A 18 3.70 -6.28 27.59
N ALA A 19 4.19 -7.26 26.82
CA ALA A 19 3.61 -7.64 25.55
C ALA A 19 2.45 -8.64 25.72
N PRO A 20 1.42 -8.60 24.83
CA PRO A 20 0.42 -9.67 24.78
C PRO A 20 1.06 -11.04 24.58
N SER A 21 0.44 -12.11 25.07
CA SER A 21 1.03 -13.46 25.10
C SER A 21 1.53 -13.97 23.73
N SER A 22 0.87 -13.57 22.63
CA SER A 22 1.31 -13.91 21.27
C SER A 22 2.63 -13.24 20.87
N ALA A 23 2.79 -11.96 21.21
CA ALA A 23 4.01 -11.19 20.96
C ALA A 23 5.14 -11.61 21.91
N GLN A 24 4.82 -11.86 23.18
CA GLN A 24 5.78 -12.35 24.18
C GLN A 24 6.43 -13.67 23.74
N LYS A 25 5.66 -14.63 23.21
CA LYS A 25 6.21 -15.89 22.67
C LYS A 25 7.24 -15.65 21.55
N LYS A 26 6.92 -14.77 20.60
CA LYS A 26 7.81 -14.43 19.49
C LYS A 26 9.08 -13.69 19.97
N MET A 27 8.93 -12.77 20.91
CA MET A 27 10.06 -12.06 21.53
C MET A 27 10.96 -13.00 22.32
N ASN A 28 10.39 -13.96 23.05
CA ASN A 28 11.18 -14.97 23.77
C ASN A 28 11.95 -15.87 22.81
N ALA A 29 11.37 -16.28 21.68
CA ALA A 29 12.08 -17.02 20.64
C ALA A 29 13.26 -16.20 20.06
N MET A 30 13.02 -14.92 19.74
CA MET A 30 14.08 -13.99 19.32
C MET A 30 15.19 -13.86 20.39
N LEU A 31 14.84 -13.74 21.68
CA LEU A 31 15.82 -13.67 22.77
C LEU A 31 16.65 -14.96 22.90
N MET A 32 16.07 -16.13 22.65
CA MET A 32 16.80 -17.40 22.64
C MET A 32 17.85 -17.45 21.52
N ASP A 33 17.49 -17.00 20.32
CA ASP A 33 18.42 -16.94 19.18
C ASP A 33 19.54 -15.93 19.42
N LEU A 34 19.22 -14.73 19.94
CA LEU A 34 20.20 -13.72 20.30
C LEU A 34 21.17 -14.22 21.37
N ARG A 35 20.68 -14.93 22.39
CA ARG A 35 21.53 -15.54 23.43
C ARG A 35 22.46 -16.60 22.85
N SER A 36 22.03 -17.29 21.80
CA SER A 36 22.80 -18.32 21.09
C SER A 36 23.81 -17.74 20.09
N GLY A 37 23.89 -16.41 19.95
CA GLY A 37 24.83 -15.74 19.06
C GLY A 37 24.37 -15.64 17.61
N TYR A 38 23.09 -15.89 17.32
CA TYR A 38 22.56 -15.64 15.98
C TYR A 38 22.56 -14.13 15.68
N PRO A 39 22.86 -13.73 14.43
CA PRO A 39 22.71 -12.35 13.97
C PRO A 39 21.28 -11.83 14.22
N LEU A 40 21.17 -10.53 14.49
CA LEU A 40 19.89 -9.88 14.81
C LEU A 40 18.88 -10.04 13.69
N HIS A 41 19.29 -9.81 12.43
CA HIS A 41 18.39 -9.94 11.29
C HIS A 41 17.75 -11.33 11.18
N LYS A 42 18.44 -12.41 11.59
CA LYS A 42 17.88 -13.76 11.61
C LYS A 42 16.93 -13.96 12.79
N ALA A 43 17.31 -13.48 13.97
CA ALA A 43 16.45 -13.56 15.15
C ALA A 43 15.12 -12.79 14.98
N LEU A 44 15.11 -11.74 14.15
CA LEU A 44 13.92 -10.94 13.84
C LEU A 44 12.89 -11.68 12.96
N ASP A 45 13.25 -12.78 12.29
CA ASP A 45 12.32 -13.55 11.45
C ASP A 45 11.12 -14.08 12.24
N HIS A 46 11.30 -14.39 13.53
CA HIS A 46 10.22 -14.80 14.44
C HIS A 46 9.09 -13.76 14.56
N LEU A 47 9.41 -12.48 14.39
CA LEU A 47 8.44 -11.39 14.50
C LEU A 47 7.59 -11.24 13.23
N GLN A 48 7.98 -11.83 12.10
CA GLN A 48 7.30 -11.71 10.79
C GLN A 48 7.11 -10.25 10.38
N LEU A 49 8.16 -9.45 10.54
CA LEU A 49 8.15 -8.04 10.19
C LEU A 49 8.01 -7.84 8.67
N PRO A 50 7.47 -6.71 8.20
CA PRO A 50 7.48 -6.40 6.79
C PRO A 50 8.89 -6.26 6.21
N GLN A 51 9.08 -6.61 4.93
CA GLN A 51 10.40 -6.66 4.26
C GLN A 51 11.18 -5.35 4.33
N ASP A 52 10.48 -4.22 4.18
CA ASP A 52 11.01 -2.86 4.32
C ASP A 52 11.59 -2.58 5.70
N VAL A 53 10.95 -3.09 6.75
CA VAL A 53 11.39 -2.93 8.14
C VAL A 53 12.58 -3.86 8.43
N GLN A 54 12.55 -5.10 7.94
CA GLN A 54 13.66 -6.04 8.09
C GLN A 54 14.94 -5.51 7.43
N LEU A 55 14.81 -4.93 6.23
CA LEU A 55 15.91 -4.31 5.51
C LEU A 55 16.57 -3.17 6.28
N LEU A 56 15.79 -2.28 6.90
CA LEU A 56 16.34 -1.18 7.71
C LEU A 56 17.03 -1.68 8.98
N LEU A 57 16.49 -2.72 9.61
CA LEU A 57 17.12 -3.34 10.77
C LEU A 57 18.42 -4.06 10.39
N TYR A 58 18.45 -4.74 9.23
CA TYR A 58 19.68 -5.32 8.68
C TYR A 58 20.74 -4.25 8.42
N VAL A 59 20.36 -3.14 7.78
CA VAL A 59 21.27 -1.99 7.56
C VAL A 59 21.80 -1.45 8.88
N SER A 60 20.96 -1.34 9.90
CA SER A 60 21.36 -0.86 11.23
C SER A 60 22.27 -1.83 11.99
N GLU A 61 22.11 -3.13 11.77
CA GLU A 61 23.01 -4.14 12.31
C GLU A 61 24.39 -4.04 11.65
N ARG A 62 24.42 -3.77 10.34
CA ARG A 62 25.67 -3.65 9.57
C ARG A 62 26.44 -2.36 9.84
N ASN A 63 25.75 -1.23 10.06
CA ASN A 63 26.40 0.04 10.38
C ASN A 63 26.62 0.27 11.90
N GLY A 64 26.13 -0.64 12.75
CA GLY A 64 26.28 -0.59 14.21
C GLY A 64 25.33 0.38 14.94
N ASP A 65 24.51 1.16 14.24
CA ASP A 65 23.55 2.10 14.84
C ASP A 65 22.16 1.46 14.99
N LEU A 66 22.10 0.41 15.80
CA LEU A 66 20.84 -0.30 16.12
C LEU A 66 19.80 0.65 16.74
N ALA A 67 20.23 1.64 17.52
CA ALA A 67 19.33 2.59 18.17
C ALA A 67 18.56 3.40 17.13
N GLN A 68 19.25 4.01 16.15
CA GLN A 68 18.61 4.71 15.04
C GLN A 68 17.83 3.74 14.15
N GLY A 69 18.37 2.55 13.90
CA GLY A 69 17.74 1.49 13.12
C GLY A 69 16.34 1.13 13.62
N PHE A 70 16.23 0.75 14.89
CA PHE A 70 14.95 0.43 15.52
C PHE A 70 14.00 1.63 15.56
N ARG A 71 14.52 2.85 15.77
CA ARG A 71 13.70 4.06 15.77
C ARG A 71 13.07 4.33 14.41
N LYS A 72 13.88 4.39 13.34
CA LYS A 72 13.39 4.63 11.97
C LYS A 72 12.50 3.50 11.47
N SER A 73 12.87 2.26 11.77
CA SER A 73 12.07 1.07 11.47
C SER A 73 10.72 1.10 12.17
N GLY A 74 10.69 1.52 13.44
CA GLY A 74 9.46 1.71 14.22
C GLY A 74 8.59 2.86 13.69
N GLU A 75 9.18 3.98 13.29
CA GLU A 75 8.48 5.09 12.64
C GLU A 75 7.82 4.64 11.32
N LEU A 76 8.56 3.90 10.48
CA LEU A 76 8.05 3.35 9.24
C LEU A 76 6.89 2.36 9.49
N PHE A 77 7.08 1.41 10.41
CA PHE A 77 6.06 0.43 10.77
C PHE A 77 4.80 1.08 11.36
N LYS A 78 4.97 2.09 12.23
CA LYS A 78 3.86 2.85 12.81
C LYS A 78 3.08 3.59 11.73
N LYS A 79 3.76 4.30 10.83
CA LYS A 79 3.11 5.01 9.70
C LYS A 79 2.33 4.03 8.82
N ARG A 80 2.90 2.87 8.52
CA ARG A 80 2.22 1.81 7.78
C ARG A 80 0.93 1.34 8.47
N GLU A 81 0.99 1.06 9.76
CA GLU A 81 -0.19 0.59 10.50
C GLU A 81 -1.24 1.71 10.64
N GLU A 82 -0.83 2.96 10.82
CA GLU A 82 -1.74 4.10 10.80
C GLU A 82 -2.44 4.27 9.44
N MET A 83 -1.72 4.10 8.34
CA MET A 83 -2.30 4.15 6.99
C MET A 83 -3.30 3.02 6.78
N LYS A 84 -2.95 1.79 7.19
CA LYS A 84 -3.83 0.64 7.14
C LYS A 84 -5.11 0.89 7.94
N ARG A 85 -4.99 1.36 9.18
CA ARG A 85 -6.13 1.69 10.05
C ARG A 85 -7.00 2.81 9.47
N LYS A 86 -6.39 3.86 8.90
CA LYS A 86 -7.13 4.95 8.23
C LYS A 86 -7.89 4.44 7.00
N TRP A 87 -7.29 3.54 6.22
CA TRP A 87 -7.94 2.91 5.07
C TRP A 87 -9.10 2.00 5.49
N GLU A 88 -8.89 1.13 6.48
CA GLU A 88 -9.95 0.27 7.05
C GLU A 88 -11.11 1.10 7.61
N GLY A 89 -10.79 2.19 8.33
CA GLY A 89 -11.80 3.12 8.84
C GLY A 89 -12.57 3.84 7.73
N ALA A 90 -11.85 4.35 6.71
CA ALA A 90 -12.46 5.06 5.58
C ALA A 90 -13.36 4.14 4.73
N MET A 91 -13.05 2.85 4.62
CA MET A 91 -13.81 1.88 3.82
C MET A 91 -15.00 1.26 4.55
N ARG A 92 -15.02 1.28 5.89
CA ARG A 92 -16.08 0.66 6.68
C ARG A 92 -17.47 1.23 6.38
N TYR A 93 -17.59 2.56 6.31
CA TYR A 93 -18.85 3.25 6.03
C TYR A 93 -19.33 3.07 4.57
N PRO A 94 -18.49 3.32 3.54
CA PRO A 94 -18.76 2.92 2.16
C PRO A 94 -19.30 1.51 2.02
N LEU A 95 -18.65 0.52 2.65
CA LEU A 95 -19.04 -0.88 2.53
C LEU A 95 -20.44 -1.13 3.11
N LEU A 96 -20.74 -0.57 4.28
CA LEU A 96 -22.08 -0.65 4.88
C LEU A 96 -23.14 -0.04 3.95
N LEU A 97 -22.88 1.16 3.43
CA LEU A 97 -23.82 1.84 2.52
C LEU A 97 -23.99 1.08 1.21
N ILE A 98 -22.92 0.50 0.66
CA ILE A 98 -22.99 -0.35 -0.53
C ILE A 98 -23.88 -1.56 -0.23
N ILE A 99 -23.69 -2.25 0.90
CA ILE A 99 -24.53 -3.41 1.29
C ILE A 99 -26.01 -2.99 1.40
N VAL A 100 -26.31 -1.87 2.06
CA VAL A 100 -27.69 -1.36 2.20
C VAL A 100 -28.27 -0.97 0.83
N THR A 101 -27.49 -0.29 -0.01
CA THR A 101 -27.92 0.13 -1.36
C THR A 101 -28.20 -1.08 -2.25
N LEU A 102 -27.33 -2.11 -2.20
CA LEU A 102 -27.53 -3.37 -2.91
C LEU A 102 -28.78 -4.11 -2.43
N LEU A 103 -29.04 -4.13 -1.11
CA LEU A 103 -30.25 -4.71 -0.53
C LEU A 103 -31.51 -3.97 -1.01
N LEU A 104 -31.50 -2.63 -1.00
CA LEU A 104 -32.60 -1.82 -1.53
C LEU A 104 -32.82 -2.07 -3.02
N MET A 105 -31.74 -2.15 -3.80
CA MET A 105 -31.81 -2.51 -5.22
C MET A 105 -32.44 -3.87 -5.44
N PHE A 106 -32.03 -4.87 -4.66
CA PHE A 106 -32.58 -6.22 -4.71
C PHE A 106 -34.09 -6.20 -4.43
N ILE A 107 -34.54 -5.54 -3.37
CA ILE A 107 -35.96 -5.43 -3.04
C ILE A 107 -36.73 -4.74 -4.18
N LEU A 108 -36.20 -3.63 -4.70
CA LEU A 108 -36.85 -2.87 -5.78
C LEU A 108 -36.96 -3.71 -7.06
N MET A 109 -35.92 -4.45 -7.41
CA MET A 109 -35.88 -5.26 -8.62
C MET A 109 -36.76 -6.52 -8.56
N TYR A 110 -36.78 -7.21 -7.43
CA TYR A 110 -37.49 -8.51 -7.32
C TYR A 110 -38.92 -8.39 -6.80
N PHE A 111 -39.27 -7.33 -6.07
CA PHE A 111 -40.61 -7.16 -5.50
C PHE A 111 -41.37 -6.01 -6.15
N VAL A 112 -40.75 -4.83 -6.27
CA VAL A 112 -41.47 -3.59 -6.68
C VAL A 112 -41.66 -3.53 -8.20
N LEU A 113 -40.58 -3.67 -8.97
CA LEU A 113 -40.65 -3.58 -10.44
C LEU A 113 -41.58 -4.63 -11.08
N PRO A 114 -41.61 -5.90 -10.66
CA PRO A 114 -42.53 -6.89 -11.22
C PRO A 114 -44.00 -6.55 -10.94
N HIS A 115 -44.28 -5.98 -9.76
CA HIS A 115 -45.62 -5.52 -9.43
C HIS A 115 -46.06 -4.36 -10.33
N HIS A 116 -45.20 -3.36 -10.54
CA HIS A 116 -45.45 -2.28 -11.50
C HIS A 116 -45.65 -2.81 -12.93
N GLN A 117 -44.80 -3.72 -13.41
CA GLN A 117 -44.95 -4.32 -14.75
C GLN A 117 -46.32 -5.01 -14.90
N THR A 118 -46.77 -5.72 -13.86
CA THR A 118 -48.07 -6.41 -13.86
C THR A 118 -49.23 -5.41 -13.92
N LEU A 119 -49.17 -4.32 -13.14
CA LEU A 119 -50.17 -3.25 -13.13
C LEU A 119 -50.23 -2.48 -14.45
N TYR A 120 -49.07 -2.15 -15.04
CA TYR A 120 -49.01 -1.45 -16.34
C TYR A 120 -49.60 -2.30 -17.46
N ARG A 121 -49.29 -3.61 -17.48
CA ARG A 121 -49.89 -4.56 -18.43
C ARG A 121 -51.41 -4.65 -18.27
N SER A 122 -51.94 -4.59 -17.05
CA SER A 122 -53.40 -4.60 -16.83
C SER A 122 -54.10 -3.30 -17.25
N LEU A 123 -53.40 -2.16 -17.16
CA LEU A 123 -53.93 -0.85 -17.55
C LEU A 123 -53.69 -0.50 -19.04
N GLN A 124 -52.97 -1.35 -19.79
CA GLN A 124 -52.53 -1.08 -21.16
C GLN A 124 -51.72 0.22 -21.30
N ILE A 125 -51.03 0.64 -20.24
CA ILE A 125 -50.16 1.83 -20.23
C ILE A 125 -48.73 1.35 -20.52
N GLU A 126 -48.00 2.09 -21.34
CA GLU A 126 -46.59 1.82 -21.55
C GLU A 126 -45.73 2.25 -20.35
N LEU A 127 -44.77 1.41 -19.97
CA LEU A 127 -43.81 1.75 -18.91
C LEU A 127 -42.98 3.00 -19.29
N PRO A 128 -42.71 3.91 -18.34
CA PRO A 128 -41.85 5.06 -18.59
C PRO A 128 -40.45 4.64 -19.04
N VAL A 129 -39.80 5.45 -19.87
CA VAL A 129 -38.46 5.17 -20.44
C VAL A 129 -37.42 4.91 -19.34
N ILE A 130 -37.46 5.67 -18.24
CA ILE A 130 -36.55 5.50 -17.11
C ILE A 130 -36.74 4.12 -16.45
N THR A 131 -37.99 3.67 -16.27
CA THR A 131 -38.28 2.34 -15.73
C THR A 131 -37.87 1.24 -16.71
N LYS A 132 -38.09 1.42 -18.02
CA LYS A 132 -37.58 0.48 -19.06
C LYS A 132 -36.05 0.38 -19.03
N LEU A 133 -35.35 1.52 -18.88
CA LEU A 133 -33.88 1.56 -18.79
C LEU A 133 -33.39 0.92 -17.50
N VAL A 134 -34.04 1.18 -16.36
CA VAL A 134 -33.72 0.52 -15.10
C VAL A 134 -33.96 -0.97 -15.22
N ILE A 135 -35.09 -1.43 -15.78
CA ILE A 135 -35.35 -2.85 -16.03
C ILE A 135 -34.26 -3.45 -16.92
N ALA A 136 -33.93 -2.83 -18.05
CA ALA A 136 -32.89 -3.31 -18.95
C ALA A 136 -31.53 -3.40 -18.25
N CYS A 137 -31.11 -2.36 -17.53
CA CYS A 137 -29.90 -2.37 -16.71
C CYS A 137 -29.96 -3.46 -15.64
N SER A 138 -31.12 -3.65 -15.01
CA SER A 138 -31.39 -4.59 -13.91
C SER A 138 -31.41 -6.04 -14.38
N GLU A 139 -31.91 -6.32 -15.58
CA GLU A 139 -31.74 -7.61 -16.23
C GLU A 139 -30.26 -7.81 -16.47
N LYS A 140 -29.54 -6.76 -16.92
CA LYS A 140 -28.09 -6.80 -17.12
C LYS A 140 -27.26 -6.89 -15.85
N LEU A 141 -27.87 -6.60 -14.72
CA LEU A 141 -27.20 -6.34 -13.48
C LEU A 141 -26.73 -7.62 -12.76
N PRO A 142 -27.48 -8.73 -12.71
CA PRO A 142 -26.95 -10.02 -12.27
C PRO A 142 -25.69 -10.42 -13.02
N TRP A 143 -25.63 -10.19 -14.33
CA TRP A 143 -24.45 -10.54 -15.12
C TRP A 143 -23.33 -9.49 -15.04
N LEU A 144 -23.65 -8.21 -14.83
CA LEU A 144 -22.65 -7.18 -14.53
C LEU A 144 -22.09 -7.30 -13.11
N PHE A 145 -22.89 -7.63 -12.09
CA PHE A 145 -22.43 -7.93 -10.73
C PHE A 145 -21.68 -9.24 -10.68
N THR A 146 -22.19 -10.32 -11.30
CA THR A 146 -21.41 -11.56 -11.37
C THR A 146 -20.14 -11.37 -12.18
N ALA A 147 -20.15 -10.64 -13.31
CA ALA A 147 -18.92 -10.31 -14.02
C ALA A 147 -17.98 -9.43 -13.17
N PHE A 148 -18.48 -8.41 -12.48
CA PHE A 148 -17.66 -7.55 -11.61
C PHE A 148 -17.07 -8.33 -10.43
N PHE A 149 -17.85 -9.15 -9.74
CA PHE A 149 -17.37 -10.01 -8.66
C PHE A 149 -16.45 -11.11 -9.18
N VAL A 150 -16.72 -11.72 -10.34
CA VAL A 150 -15.83 -12.73 -10.96
C VAL A 150 -14.53 -12.07 -11.41
N VAL A 151 -14.56 -10.88 -12.00
CA VAL A 151 -13.37 -10.11 -12.35
C VAL A 151 -12.63 -9.65 -11.10
N ALA A 152 -13.32 -9.17 -10.07
CA ALA A 152 -12.71 -8.78 -8.80
C ALA A 152 -12.08 -9.99 -8.10
N ILE A 153 -12.76 -11.14 -8.06
CA ILE A 153 -12.25 -12.41 -7.53
C ILE A 153 -11.09 -12.91 -8.38
N LEU A 154 -11.15 -12.83 -9.71
CA LEU A 154 -10.04 -13.19 -10.60
C LEU A 154 -8.87 -12.25 -10.43
N LEU A 155 -9.07 -10.94 -10.25
CA LEU A 155 -8.02 -9.96 -9.98
C LEU A 155 -7.42 -10.19 -8.60
N VAL A 156 -8.23 -10.46 -7.59
CA VAL A 156 -7.78 -10.80 -6.23
C VAL A 156 -7.06 -12.14 -6.26
N LEU A 157 -7.55 -13.17 -6.94
CA LEU A 157 -6.89 -14.47 -7.08
C LEU A 157 -5.62 -14.37 -7.91
N THR A 158 -5.61 -13.67 -9.04
CA THR A 158 -4.39 -13.46 -9.83
C THR A 158 -3.39 -12.61 -9.06
N TYR A 159 -3.83 -11.62 -8.28
CA TYR A 159 -2.98 -10.93 -7.32
C TYR A 159 -2.45 -11.90 -6.25
N PHE A 160 -3.30 -12.66 -5.55
CA PHE A 160 -2.84 -13.54 -4.48
C PHE A 160 -1.97 -14.71 -5.01
N VAL A 161 -2.31 -15.31 -6.14
CA VAL A 161 -1.60 -16.47 -6.72
C VAL A 161 -0.36 -16.05 -7.49
N THR A 162 -0.45 -15.00 -8.30
CA THR A 162 0.67 -14.55 -9.16
C THR A 162 1.55 -13.55 -8.42
N PHE A 163 0.98 -12.58 -7.71
CA PHE A 163 1.74 -11.57 -6.99
C PHE A 163 2.40 -12.10 -5.72
N HIS A 164 1.87 -13.10 -5.00
CA HIS A 164 2.67 -13.73 -3.93
C HIS A 164 3.84 -14.55 -4.49
N ARG A 165 3.65 -15.24 -5.62
CA ARG A 165 4.67 -16.12 -6.21
C ARG A 165 5.69 -15.42 -7.11
N PHE A 166 5.42 -14.19 -7.57
CA PHE A 166 6.42 -13.45 -8.32
C PHE A 166 7.68 -13.28 -7.47
N PRO A 167 8.87 -13.51 -8.02
CA PRO A 167 10.10 -13.08 -7.35
C PRO A 167 9.98 -11.57 -7.09
N PRO A 168 10.39 -11.07 -5.90
CA PRO A 168 10.23 -9.67 -5.52
C PRO A 168 10.68 -8.64 -6.57
N THR A 169 11.67 -8.96 -7.41
CA THR A 169 12.09 -8.14 -8.58
C THR A 169 10.97 -7.97 -9.63
N LYS A 170 10.26 -9.05 -9.97
CA LYS A 170 9.11 -9.00 -10.89
C LYS A 170 7.92 -8.25 -10.29
N LYS A 171 7.69 -8.34 -8.98
CA LYS A 171 6.60 -7.62 -8.31
C LYS A 171 6.72 -6.12 -8.51
N VAL A 172 7.91 -5.57 -8.26
CA VAL A 172 8.21 -4.15 -8.45
C VAL A 172 8.00 -3.74 -9.91
N THR A 173 8.53 -4.52 -10.85
CA THR A 173 8.40 -4.23 -12.29
C THR A 173 6.93 -4.21 -12.75
N VAL A 174 6.10 -5.11 -12.23
CA VAL A 174 4.66 -5.15 -12.54
C VAL A 174 3.92 -3.95 -11.93
N LEU A 175 4.21 -3.61 -10.67
CA LEU A 175 3.59 -2.46 -9.99
C LEU A 175 3.90 -1.13 -10.67
N LEU A 176 5.13 -0.98 -11.18
CA LEU A 176 5.57 0.20 -11.92
C LEU A 176 4.85 0.41 -13.25
N ARG A 177 4.24 -0.63 -13.83
CA ARG A 177 3.48 -0.53 -15.09
C ARG A 177 2.04 -0.04 -14.90
N ILE A 178 1.51 -0.06 -13.68
CA ILE A 178 0.13 0.34 -13.41
C ILE A 178 0.11 1.85 -13.12
N PRO A 179 -0.54 2.71 -13.94
CA PRO A 179 -0.34 4.17 -13.89
C PRO A 179 -0.66 4.83 -12.54
N GLY A 180 -1.59 4.28 -11.75
CA GLY A 180 -1.87 4.77 -10.40
C GLY A 180 -0.90 4.25 -9.33
N LEU A 181 -0.54 2.97 -9.38
CA LEU A 181 0.39 2.34 -8.42
C LEU A 181 1.85 2.64 -8.73
N SER A 182 2.16 3.04 -9.96
CA SER A 182 3.52 3.32 -10.42
C SER A 182 4.15 4.43 -9.60
N GLN A 183 3.46 5.57 -9.49
CA GLN A 183 3.95 6.71 -8.72
C GLN A 183 4.17 6.35 -7.25
N TRP A 184 3.23 5.61 -6.65
CA TRP A 184 3.32 5.18 -5.25
C TRP A 184 4.50 4.24 -5.04
N THR A 185 4.71 3.32 -5.99
CA THR A 185 5.82 2.38 -5.96
C THR A 185 7.16 3.10 -6.05
N LYS A 186 7.28 4.10 -6.94
CA LYS A 186 8.49 4.93 -7.06
C LYS A 186 8.81 5.68 -5.77
N GLU A 187 7.80 6.25 -5.11
CA GLU A 187 7.96 6.96 -3.84
C GLU A 187 8.47 6.05 -2.73
N VAL A 188 7.88 4.86 -2.58
CA VAL A 188 8.31 3.87 -1.59
C VAL A 188 9.72 3.37 -1.87
N ILE A 189 10.01 3.00 -3.13
CA ILE A 189 11.34 2.52 -3.54
C ILE A 189 12.40 3.59 -3.31
N THR A 190 12.12 4.83 -3.69
CA THR A 190 13.05 5.95 -3.50
C THR A 190 13.30 6.20 -2.02
N CYS A 191 12.24 6.24 -1.21
CA CYS A 191 12.35 6.44 0.24
C CYS A 191 13.22 5.35 0.89
N LEU A 192 12.96 4.07 0.58
CA LEU A 192 13.72 2.96 1.13
C LEU A 192 15.18 2.96 0.65
N PHE A 193 15.44 3.30 -0.61
CA PHE A 193 16.80 3.45 -1.12
C PHE A 193 17.56 4.56 -0.39
N CYS A 194 16.93 5.70 -0.17
CA CYS A 194 17.54 6.81 0.55
C CYS A 194 17.80 6.50 2.02
N LEU A 195 16.87 5.81 2.70
CA LEU A 195 17.06 5.38 4.09
C LEU A 195 18.18 4.35 4.22
N THR A 196 18.24 3.38 3.30
CA THR A 196 19.27 2.33 3.33
C THR A 196 20.64 2.89 2.98
N LEU A 197 20.79 3.51 1.81
CA LEU A 197 22.06 4.06 1.37
C LEU A 197 22.51 5.19 2.31
N GLY A 198 21.63 6.13 2.64
CA GLY A 198 21.94 7.23 3.55
C GLY A 198 22.31 6.75 4.96
N GLY A 199 21.65 5.69 5.45
CA GLY A 199 21.96 5.08 6.75
C GLY A 199 23.33 4.37 6.77
N LEU A 200 23.68 3.65 5.71
CA LEU A 200 24.99 3.00 5.57
C LEU A 200 26.11 4.05 5.45
N LEU A 201 25.93 5.05 4.59
CA LEU A 201 26.90 6.14 4.41
C LEU A 201 27.08 6.95 5.70
N LYS A 202 26.02 7.19 6.48
CA LYS A 202 26.11 7.84 7.79
C LYS A 202 26.96 7.03 8.78
N GLY A 203 26.96 5.70 8.66
CA GLY A 203 27.83 4.80 9.42
C GLY A 203 29.30 4.83 9.00
N GLY A 204 29.67 5.66 8.02
CA GLY A 204 31.05 5.80 7.54
C GLY A 204 31.43 4.82 6.43
N LEU A 205 30.49 4.00 5.94
CA LEU A 205 30.71 3.12 4.79
C LEU A 205 30.83 3.95 3.51
N SER A 206 31.68 3.50 2.59
CA SER A 206 31.73 4.02 1.22
C SER A 206 30.49 3.63 0.42
N ILE A 207 30.25 4.31 -0.72
CA ILE A 207 29.12 3.98 -1.61
C ILE A 207 29.20 2.52 -2.07
N MET A 208 30.40 2.03 -2.41
CA MET A 208 30.60 0.64 -2.86
C MET A 208 30.30 -0.38 -1.77
N GLU A 209 30.75 -0.13 -0.53
CA GLU A 209 30.43 -1.00 0.61
C GLU A 209 28.94 -0.99 0.91
N ALA A 210 28.31 0.19 0.86
CA ALA A 210 26.89 0.33 1.10
C ALA A 210 26.05 -0.42 0.05
N LEU A 211 26.40 -0.33 -1.24
CA LEU A 211 25.75 -1.08 -2.30
C LEU A 211 25.99 -2.59 -2.19
N SER A 212 27.19 -3.03 -1.75
CA SER A 212 27.44 -4.45 -1.48
C SER A 212 26.52 -4.99 -0.38
N ILE A 213 26.30 -4.22 0.68
CA ILE A 213 25.37 -4.58 1.75
C ILE A 213 23.92 -4.67 1.20
N CYS A 214 23.52 -3.76 0.31
CA CYS A 214 22.22 -3.82 -0.38
C CYS A 214 22.07 -5.05 -1.29
N LYS A 215 23.18 -5.53 -1.87
CA LYS A 215 23.27 -6.77 -2.67
C LYS A 215 23.20 -8.04 -1.82
N GLU A 216 23.75 -8.02 -0.62
CA GLU A 216 23.88 -9.21 0.24
C GLU A 216 22.60 -9.61 0.98
N GLN A 217 21.63 -8.71 1.09
CA GLN A 217 20.38 -8.98 1.80
C GLN A 217 19.36 -9.79 0.97
N ASP A 218 18.54 -10.59 1.66
CA ASP A 218 17.52 -11.45 1.04
C ASP A 218 16.09 -10.91 1.19
N PHE A 219 15.90 -9.78 1.87
CA PHE A 219 14.58 -9.24 2.24
C PHE A 219 13.87 -8.54 1.08
N PHE A 220 14.64 -7.83 0.26
CA PHE A 220 14.16 -6.92 -0.78
C PHE A 220 14.95 -7.14 -2.07
N LEU A 221 14.61 -8.21 -2.82
CA LEU A 221 15.42 -8.62 -3.99
C LEU A 221 15.57 -7.53 -5.07
N PHE A 222 14.65 -6.58 -5.15
CA PHE A 222 14.80 -5.43 -6.06
C PHE A 222 16.07 -4.62 -5.73
N PHE A 223 16.38 -4.37 -4.47
CA PHE A 223 17.63 -3.69 -4.10
C PHE A 223 18.86 -4.57 -4.23
N ARG A 224 18.68 -5.89 -4.24
CA ARG A 224 19.77 -6.80 -4.56
C ARG A 224 20.23 -6.63 -6.01
N SER A 225 19.30 -6.69 -6.95
CA SER A 225 19.60 -6.49 -8.38
C SER A 225 20.07 -5.07 -8.67
N GLU A 226 19.41 -4.05 -8.09
CA GLU A 226 19.82 -2.66 -8.28
C GLU A 226 21.20 -2.38 -7.70
N GLY A 227 21.52 -2.94 -6.53
CA GLY A 227 22.84 -2.81 -5.91
C GLY A 227 23.93 -3.41 -6.78
N GLU A 228 23.70 -4.61 -7.34
CA GLU A 228 24.64 -5.28 -8.25
C GLU A 228 24.87 -4.47 -9.54
N GLU A 229 23.81 -4.00 -10.19
CA GLU A 229 23.92 -3.19 -11.42
C GLU A 229 24.61 -1.85 -11.16
N MET A 230 24.25 -1.14 -10.10
CA MET A 230 24.89 0.14 -9.76
C MET A 230 26.37 -0.05 -9.42
N MET A 231 26.74 -1.11 -8.70
CA MET A 231 28.15 -1.41 -8.41
C MET A 231 28.96 -1.56 -9.70
N LEU A 232 28.45 -2.31 -10.68
CA LEU A 232 29.13 -2.50 -11.97
C LEU A 232 29.29 -1.17 -12.73
N GLU A 233 28.27 -0.31 -12.73
CA GLU A 233 28.36 1.02 -13.36
C GLU A 233 29.40 1.92 -12.65
N LEU A 234 29.42 1.91 -11.31
CA LEU A 234 30.37 2.68 -10.51
C LEU A 234 31.81 2.17 -10.68
N GLU A 235 32.01 0.86 -10.81
CA GLU A 235 33.32 0.25 -11.12
C GLU A 235 33.85 0.69 -12.49
N ASN A 236 32.96 0.97 -13.44
CA ASN A 236 33.30 1.54 -14.76
C ASN A 236 33.56 3.06 -14.73
N GLY A 237 33.53 3.70 -13.56
CA GLY A 237 33.82 5.12 -13.38
C GLY A 237 32.62 6.05 -13.54
N GLU A 238 31.41 5.50 -13.65
CA GLU A 238 30.19 6.31 -13.70
C GLU A 238 29.84 6.91 -12.34
N ARG A 239 29.17 8.08 -12.35
CA ARG A 239 28.72 8.72 -11.11
C ARG A 239 27.37 8.17 -10.66
N LEU A 240 27.15 8.06 -9.36
CA LEU A 240 25.91 7.50 -8.80
C LEU A 240 24.66 8.25 -9.28
N TYR A 241 24.72 9.58 -9.36
CA TYR A 241 23.58 10.37 -9.87
C TYR A 241 23.29 10.11 -11.35
N GLU A 242 24.28 9.76 -12.18
CA GLU A 242 24.10 9.42 -13.59
C GLU A 242 23.41 8.05 -13.72
N CYS A 243 23.87 7.07 -12.94
CA CYS A 243 23.23 5.77 -12.82
C CYS A 243 21.76 5.89 -12.42
N LEU A 244 21.47 6.71 -11.41
CA LEU A 244 20.10 6.95 -10.93
C LEU A 244 19.23 7.69 -11.96
N ARG A 245 19.80 8.58 -12.77
CA ARG A 245 19.08 9.35 -13.80
C ARG A 245 18.53 8.46 -14.92
N ARG A 246 19.16 7.32 -15.20
CA ARG A 246 18.71 6.34 -16.20
C ARG A 246 17.63 5.39 -15.70
N ARG A 247 17.32 5.40 -14.40
CA ARG A 247 16.41 4.43 -13.75
C ARG A 247 15.00 5.01 -13.55
N PRO A 248 13.98 4.54 -14.31
CA PRO A 248 12.65 5.14 -14.29
C PRO A 248 11.83 4.82 -13.03
N HIS A 249 12.30 3.87 -12.21
CA HIS A 249 11.67 3.43 -10.97
C HIS A 249 12.02 4.27 -9.74
N TYR A 250 12.98 5.19 -9.86
CA TYR A 250 13.21 6.22 -8.87
C TYR A 250 12.46 7.50 -9.23
N LEU A 251 12.29 8.35 -8.22
CA LEU A 251 11.80 9.71 -8.42
C LEU A 251 12.84 10.56 -9.16
N LYS A 252 12.35 11.49 -10.00
CA LYS A 252 13.22 12.32 -10.86
C LYS A 252 14.09 13.29 -10.06
N GLU A 253 13.68 13.57 -8.82
CA GLU A 253 14.34 14.42 -7.86
C GLU A 253 15.57 13.75 -7.24
N LEU A 254 15.58 12.40 -7.14
CA LEU A 254 16.64 11.66 -6.46
C LEU A 254 18.05 11.92 -7.06
N PRO A 255 18.26 11.86 -8.39
CA PRO A 255 19.56 12.19 -8.98
C PRO A 255 20.08 13.59 -8.58
N PHE A 256 19.22 14.59 -8.47
CA PHE A 256 19.63 15.95 -8.07
C PHE A 256 20.07 16.02 -6.61
N VAL A 257 19.38 15.29 -5.73
CA VAL A 257 19.76 15.17 -4.31
C VAL A 257 21.12 14.48 -4.18
N VAL A 258 21.34 13.40 -4.93
CA VAL A 258 22.63 12.69 -4.93
C VAL A 258 23.74 13.55 -5.51
N GLU A 259 23.51 14.22 -6.65
CA GLU A 259 24.49 15.09 -7.29
C GLU A 259 24.91 16.24 -6.35
N ASN A 260 23.97 16.86 -5.65
CA ASN A 260 24.27 17.90 -4.65
C ASN A 260 25.01 17.33 -3.42
N GLY A 261 24.55 16.19 -2.91
CA GLY A 261 25.13 15.53 -1.75
C GLY A 261 26.57 15.08 -2.00
N GLU A 262 26.87 14.56 -3.20
CA GLU A 262 28.22 14.21 -3.62
C GLU A 262 29.12 15.45 -3.74
N LYS A 263 28.65 16.53 -4.38
CA LYS A 263 29.43 17.78 -4.54
C LYS A 263 29.75 18.47 -3.23
N THR A 264 28.83 18.41 -2.25
CA THR A 264 28.99 19.07 -0.95
C THR A 264 29.60 18.17 0.13
N GLY A 265 29.82 16.89 -0.16
CA GLY A 265 30.29 15.90 0.80
C GLY A 265 29.26 15.50 1.87
N ASN A 266 27.98 15.85 1.68
CA ASN A 266 26.89 15.61 2.64
C ASN A 266 25.89 14.55 2.18
N LEU A 267 26.28 13.67 1.26
CA LEU A 267 25.40 12.67 0.62
C LEU A 267 24.54 11.88 1.62
N ALA A 268 25.13 11.38 2.71
CA ALA A 268 24.40 10.64 3.74
C ALA A 268 23.26 11.46 4.35
N LYS A 269 23.52 12.73 4.67
CA LYS A 269 22.55 13.65 5.27
C LYS A 269 21.45 14.02 4.29
N ASP A 270 21.81 14.31 3.04
CA ASP A 270 20.87 14.70 1.99
C ASP A 270 19.92 13.56 1.64
N LEU A 271 20.42 12.32 1.54
CA LEU A 271 19.60 11.12 1.34
C LEU A 271 18.61 10.91 2.49
N LEU A 272 19.08 10.98 3.75
CA LEU A 272 18.21 10.82 4.91
C LEU A 272 17.15 11.92 4.99
N TYR A 273 17.52 13.17 4.74
CA TYR A 273 16.58 14.30 4.69
C TYR A 273 15.54 14.12 3.58
N PHE A 274 15.98 13.74 2.38
CA PHE A 274 15.07 13.49 1.26
C PHE A 274 14.13 12.31 1.56
N SER A 275 14.59 11.27 2.24
CA SER A 275 13.73 10.16 2.65
C SER A 275 12.63 10.58 3.63
N ASP A 276 12.97 11.42 4.62
CA ASP A 276 12.01 11.96 5.59
C ASP A 276 10.99 12.86 4.89
N TYR A 277 11.44 13.74 4.00
CA TYR A 277 10.57 14.58 3.16
C TYR A 277 9.62 13.75 2.29
N GLN A 278 10.12 12.72 1.61
CA GLN A 278 9.31 11.86 0.75
C GLN A 278 8.29 11.04 1.55
N LEU A 279 8.64 10.57 2.74
CA LEU A 279 7.74 9.84 3.62
C LEU A 279 6.59 10.73 4.11
N GLU A 280 6.87 12.00 4.44
CA GLU A 280 5.82 12.97 4.78
C GLU A 280 4.93 13.32 3.59
N GLU A 281 5.52 13.56 2.41
CA GLU A 281 4.81 13.83 1.18
C GLU A 281 3.88 12.66 0.80
N PHE A 282 4.36 11.43 0.94
CA PHE A 282 3.57 10.22 0.74
C PHE A 282 2.38 10.18 1.71
N GLU A 283 2.61 10.45 3.00
CA GLU A 283 1.54 10.50 3.99
C GLU A 283 0.50 11.58 3.67
N ARG A 284 0.94 12.77 3.24
CA ARG A 284 0.04 13.86 2.80
C ARG A 284 -0.80 13.43 1.61
N ARG A 285 -0.21 12.80 0.59
CA ARG A 285 -0.94 12.29 -0.58
C ARG A 285 -1.96 11.22 -0.19
N VAL A 286 -1.55 10.20 0.57
CA VAL A 286 -2.44 9.12 1.02
C VAL A 286 -3.63 9.68 1.80
N LYS A 287 -3.42 10.63 2.71
CA LYS A 287 -4.51 11.32 3.42
C LYS A 287 -5.47 12.04 2.47
N LYS A 288 -4.96 12.78 1.49
CA LYS A 288 -5.79 13.47 0.48
C LYS A 288 -6.65 12.47 -0.31
N TRP A 289 -6.06 11.37 -0.76
CA TRP A 289 -6.79 10.30 -1.47
C TRP A 289 -7.87 9.65 -0.60
N LEU A 290 -7.55 9.36 0.67
CA LEU A 290 -8.49 8.78 1.63
C LEU A 290 -9.67 9.72 1.95
N VAL A 291 -9.47 11.03 1.97
CA VAL A 291 -10.56 12.00 2.16
C VAL A 291 -11.39 12.14 0.89
N ALA A 292 -10.76 12.15 -0.28
CA ALA A 292 -11.45 12.29 -1.57
C ALA A 292 -12.33 11.08 -1.93
N ILE A 293 -11.99 9.87 -1.45
CA ILE A 293 -12.75 8.66 -1.78
C ILE A 293 -14.19 8.69 -1.24
N GLN A 294 -14.40 9.30 -0.07
CA GLN A 294 -15.73 9.37 0.58
C GLN A 294 -16.77 10.12 -0.26
N PRO A 295 -16.56 11.38 -0.69
CA PRO A 295 -17.54 12.10 -1.51
C PRO A 295 -17.74 11.45 -2.88
N ILE A 296 -16.71 10.84 -3.47
CA ILE A 296 -16.87 10.09 -4.73
C ILE A 296 -17.82 8.91 -4.53
N VAL A 297 -17.60 8.10 -3.50
CA VAL A 297 -18.48 6.97 -3.18
C VAL A 297 -19.89 7.45 -2.85
N PHE A 298 -20.04 8.48 -2.03
CA PHE A 298 -21.36 8.99 -1.63
C PHE A 298 -22.11 9.61 -2.82
N SER A 299 -21.42 10.31 -3.70
CA SER A 299 -22.02 10.85 -4.92
C SER A 299 -22.48 9.73 -5.85
N MET A 300 -21.68 8.67 -5.98
CA MET A 300 -22.05 7.49 -6.76
C MET A 300 -23.27 6.77 -6.17
N ILE A 301 -23.31 6.55 -4.84
CA ILE A 301 -24.44 5.95 -4.14
C ILE A 301 -25.69 6.85 -4.25
N GLY A 302 -25.54 8.15 -4.07
CA GLY A 302 -26.62 9.13 -4.21
C GLY A 302 -27.20 9.15 -5.62
N ALA A 303 -26.35 9.06 -6.66
CA ALA A 303 -26.80 8.92 -8.04
C ALA A 303 -27.58 7.62 -8.26
N VAL A 304 -27.13 6.50 -7.69
CA VAL A 304 -27.86 5.23 -7.74
C VAL A 304 -29.22 5.37 -7.05
N ILE A 305 -29.27 5.88 -5.82
CA ILE A 305 -30.51 6.08 -5.07
C ILE A 305 -31.47 7.00 -5.82
N LEU A 306 -30.99 8.08 -6.44
CA LEU A 306 -31.80 8.98 -7.26
C LEU A 306 -32.43 8.25 -8.45
N VAL A 307 -31.65 7.43 -9.16
CA VAL A 307 -32.17 6.61 -10.27
C VAL A 307 -33.23 5.61 -9.77
N LEU A 308 -33.00 4.97 -8.61
CA LEU A 308 -33.98 4.07 -8.00
C LEU A 308 -35.28 4.80 -7.62
N PHE A 309 -35.16 5.98 -7.02
CA PHE A 309 -36.29 6.81 -6.64
C PHE A 309 -37.11 7.24 -7.87
N LEU A 310 -36.46 7.72 -8.93
CA LEU A 310 -37.13 8.10 -10.18
C LEU A 310 -37.83 6.89 -10.82
N ALA A 311 -37.20 5.72 -10.84
CA ALA A 311 -37.79 4.50 -11.38
C ALA A 311 -39.04 4.04 -10.60
N MET A 312 -39.12 4.38 -9.31
CA MET A 312 -40.29 4.11 -8.45
C MET A 312 -41.39 5.17 -8.63
N MET A 313 -41.04 6.45 -8.61
CA MET A 313 -42.01 7.56 -8.59
C MET A 313 -42.59 7.90 -9.97
N LEU A 314 -41.79 7.80 -11.04
CA LEU A 314 -42.27 8.14 -12.38
C LEU A 314 -43.49 7.30 -12.80
N PRO A 315 -43.53 5.98 -12.54
CA PRO A 315 -44.72 5.20 -12.80
C PRO A 315 -45.96 5.71 -12.06
N VAL A 316 -45.81 6.02 -10.77
CA VAL A 316 -46.92 6.52 -9.94
C VAL A 316 -47.49 7.82 -10.49
N PHE A 317 -46.63 8.77 -10.92
CA PHE A 317 -47.08 10.02 -11.51
C PHE A 317 -47.81 9.82 -12.85
N GLN A 318 -47.37 8.88 -13.69
CA GLN A 318 -48.05 8.57 -14.94
C GLN A 318 -49.42 7.91 -14.72
N MET A 319 -49.55 7.06 -13.70
CA MET A 319 -50.83 6.44 -13.34
C MET A 319 -51.83 7.47 -12.83
N ILE A 320 -51.40 8.44 -12.01
CA ILE A 320 -52.27 9.53 -11.53
C ILE A 320 -52.76 10.40 -12.68
N GLY A 321 -51.92 10.64 -13.71
CA GLY A 321 -52.31 11.42 -14.88
C GLY A 321 -53.17 10.67 -15.92
N ALA A 322 -53.34 9.35 -15.78
CA ALA A 322 -54.11 8.51 -16.69
C ALA A 322 -55.54 8.19 -16.19
N ILE A 323 -55.86 8.57 -14.96
CA ILE A 323 -57.19 8.46 -14.33
C ILE A 323 -57.90 9.81 -14.43
#